data_AF-A0A964PQ81-F1
#
_entry.id   AF-A0A964PQ81-F1
#
_cell.length_a   1.000
_cell.length_b   1.000
_cell.length_c   1.000
_cell.angle_alpha   90.00
_cell.angle_beta   90.00
_cell.angle_gamma   90.00
#
_symmetry.space_group_name_H-M   'P 1'
#
loop_
_entity.id
_entity.type
_entity.pdbx_description
1 polymer ?
#
loop_
_entity_poly.entity_id
_entity_poly.type
_entity_poly.pdbx_seq_one_letter_code
_entity_poly.pdbx_strand_id
1 'polypeptide(L)'
;MFNSFAPESSQVSEQPMKTLATLDHGDSAVIVAVTESKIAARLGARGMVPGTELQVLRGGDPLLVGLDGARWALSALDAAMIQVESRPRRLRSLLQRFFS
;
A
#
# COMPACT_ATOMS: atom_id res chain seq x y z
N MET A 1 -11.34 6.75 46.88
CA MET A 1 -11.99 6.53 45.57
C MET A 1 -11.45 7.56 44.59
N PHE A 2 -10.48 7.19 43.75
CA PHE A 2 -10.10 7.95 42.56
C PHE A 2 -9.75 6.92 41.49
N ASN A 3 -10.60 6.79 40.47
CA ASN A 3 -10.32 6.00 39.29
C ASN A 3 -9.23 6.73 38.50
N SER A 4 -8.06 6.11 38.38
CA SER A 4 -7.04 6.51 37.41
C SER A 4 -7.57 6.20 36.01
N PHE A 5 -7.84 7.24 35.23
CA PHE A 5 -8.04 7.12 33.79
C PHE A 5 -6.74 6.60 33.17
N ALA A 6 -6.79 5.37 32.65
CA ALA A 6 -5.75 4.89 31.74
C ALA A 6 -5.75 5.77 30.49
N PRO A 7 -4.58 6.22 29.99
CA PRO A 7 -4.53 6.83 28.67
C PRO A 7 -4.89 5.76 27.65
N GLU A 8 -5.97 5.99 26.90
CA GLU A 8 -6.34 5.23 25.73
C GLU A 8 -5.21 5.41 24.71
N SER A 9 -4.25 4.48 24.74
CA SER A 9 -3.17 4.38 23.77
C SER A 9 -3.80 4.21 22.40
N SER A 10 -3.93 5.32 21.68
CA SER A 10 -4.23 5.31 20.25
C SER A 10 -3.21 4.38 19.61
N GLN A 11 -3.65 3.19 19.21
CA GLN A 11 -2.85 2.26 18.43
C GLN A 11 -2.69 2.89 17.05
N VAL A 12 -1.76 3.85 16.94
CA VAL A 12 -1.15 4.21 15.67
C VAL A 12 -0.52 2.92 15.21
N SER A 13 -1.21 2.23 14.31
CA SER A 13 -0.73 0.99 13.74
C SER A 13 0.52 1.36 12.96
N GLU A 14 1.71 1.18 13.55
CA GLU A 14 2.99 1.26 12.85
C GLU A 14 3.03 0.11 11.83
N GLN A 15 2.28 0.28 10.75
CA GLN A 15 2.38 -0.58 9.58
C GLN A 15 3.82 -0.41 9.07
N PRO A 16 4.59 -1.49 8.93
CA PRO A 16 5.98 -1.39 8.52
C PRO A 16 6.05 -0.73 7.14
N MET A 17 6.78 0.38 7.06
CA MET A 17 7.11 1.02 5.79
C MET A 17 7.94 0.03 4.96
N LYS A 18 7.50 -0.25 3.74
CA LYS A 18 8.16 -1.16 2.80
C LYS A 18 8.34 -0.48 1.47
N THR A 19 9.15 -1.07 0.60
CA THR A 19 9.23 -0.62 -0.79
C THR A 19 8.16 -1.33 -1.60
N LEU A 20 7.64 -0.64 -2.63
CA LEU A 20 6.63 -1.21 -3.51
C LEU A 20 7.13 -2.49 -4.21
N ALA A 21 8.44 -2.61 -4.44
CA ALA A 21 9.08 -3.81 -5.01
C ALA A 21 8.95 -5.07 -4.15
N THR A 22 8.66 -4.94 -2.85
CA THR A 22 8.53 -6.08 -1.93
C THR A 22 7.10 -6.59 -1.77
N LEU A 23 6.13 -5.96 -2.45
CA LEU A 23 4.74 -6.36 -2.38
C LEU A 23 4.43 -7.51 -3.34
N ASP A 24 3.57 -8.42 -2.90
CA ASP A 24 3.15 -9.57 -3.68
C ASP A 24 1.85 -9.31 -4.43
N HIS A 25 1.55 -10.20 -5.39
CA HIS A 25 0.29 -10.16 -6.12
C HIS A 25 -0.91 -10.09 -5.17
N GLY A 26 -1.76 -9.08 -5.38
CA GLY A 26 -2.99 -8.91 -4.65
C GLY A 26 -2.90 -8.03 -3.41
N ASP A 27 -1.70 -7.60 -3.03
CA ASP A 27 -1.50 -6.63 -1.95
C ASP A 27 -2.08 -5.26 -2.32
N SER A 28 -2.43 -4.49 -1.30
CA SER A 28 -2.85 -3.10 -1.44
C SER A 28 -1.99 -2.26 -0.50
N ALA A 29 -1.62 -1.07 -0.95
CA ALA A 29 -0.75 -0.20 -0.18
C ALA A 29 -0.98 1.26 -0.52
N VAL A 30 -0.59 2.15 0.40
CA VAL A 30 -0.65 3.60 0.19
C VAL A 30 0.76 4.11 -0.03
N ILE A 31 0.97 4.92 -1.06
CA ILE A 31 2.27 5.57 -1.29
C ILE A 31 2.52 6.56 -0.16
N VAL A 32 3.67 6.45 0.51
CA VAL A 32 4.06 7.35 1.60
C VAL A 32 5.12 8.33 1.13
N ALA A 33 6.07 7.87 0.31
CA ALA A 33 7.13 8.72 -0.22
C ALA A 33 7.69 8.16 -1.53
N VAL A 34 8.32 9.04 -2.31
CA VAL A 34 9.15 8.68 -3.47
C VAL A 34 10.53 9.29 -3.25
N THR A 35 11.55 8.44 -3.18
CA THR A 35 12.90 8.85 -2.74
C THR A 35 13.62 9.75 -3.76
N GLU A 36 13.41 9.51 -5.07
CA GLU A 36 14.15 10.19 -6.14
C GLU A 36 13.30 11.25 -6.87
N SER A 37 13.76 12.51 -6.81
CA SER A 37 13.03 13.68 -7.34
C SER A 37 12.74 13.60 -8.86
N LYS A 38 13.68 13.07 -9.66
CA LYS A 38 13.49 12.92 -11.11
C LYS A 38 12.40 11.91 -11.46
N ILE A 39 12.29 10.84 -10.68
CA ILE A 39 11.26 9.81 -10.86
C ILE A 39 9.93 10.29 -10.28
N ALA A 40 9.94 11.05 -9.19
CA ALA A 40 8.74 11.60 -8.56
C ALA A 40 7.89 12.43 -9.54
N ALA A 41 8.51 13.24 -10.41
CA ALA A 41 7.78 13.98 -11.44
C ALA A 41 7.07 13.05 -12.45
N ARG A 42 7.78 12.00 -12.92
CA ARG A 42 7.23 11.01 -13.87
C ARG A 42 6.13 10.17 -13.26
N LEU A 43 6.27 9.77 -11.99
CA LEU A 43 5.27 9.02 -11.24
C LEU A 43 4.06 9.89 -10.89
N GLY A 44 4.29 11.14 -10.49
CA GLY A 44 3.24 12.11 -10.20
C GLY A 44 2.35 12.41 -11.41
N ALA A 45 2.94 12.50 -12.61
CA ALA A 45 2.18 12.62 -13.86
C ALA A 45 1.24 11.42 -14.14
N ARG A 46 1.43 10.30 -13.44
CA ARG A 46 0.59 9.08 -13.52
C ARG A 46 -0.35 8.93 -12.32
N GLY A 47 -0.42 9.92 -11.43
CA GLY A 47 -1.21 9.87 -10.20
C GLY A 47 -0.54 9.12 -9.04
N MET A 48 0.69 8.63 -9.22
CA MET A 48 1.46 7.95 -8.17
C MET A 48 2.16 8.97 -7.28
N VAL A 49 1.40 9.57 -6.37
CA VAL A 49 1.85 10.58 -5.40
C VAL A 49 1.63 10.06 -3.97
N PRO A 50 2.32 10.62 -2.97
CA PRO A 50 2.03 10.31 -1.57
C PRO A 50 0.54 10.49 -1.24
N GLY A 51 -0.01 9.52 -0.52
CA GLY A 51 -1.44 9.43 -0.18
C GLY A 51 -2.26 8.59 -1.16
N THR A 52 -1.74 8.26 -2.34
CA THR A 52 -2.48 7.45 -3.31
C THR A 52 -2.48 5.97 -2.91
N GLU A 53 -3.66 5.35 -2.91
CA GLU A 53 -3.82 3.91 -2.75
C GLU A 53 -3.59 3.20 -4.08
N LEU A 54 -2.85 2.10 -4.04
CA LEU A 54 -2.61 1.23 -5.18
C LEU A 54 -2.86 -0.23 -4.83
N GLN A 55 -3.12 -1.03 -5.86
CA GLN A 55 -3.23 -2.47 -5.77
C GLN A 55 -2.17 -3.15 -6.63
N VAL A 56 -1.47 -4.14 -6.10
CA VAL A 56 -0.54 -4.95 -6.89
C VAL A 56 -1.33 -5.97 -7.69
N LEU A 57 -1.35 -5.78 -9.02
CA LEU A 57 -2.02 -6.68 -9.96
C LEU A 57 -1.14 -7.85 -10.35
N ARG A 58 0.18 -7.69 -10.32
CA ARG A 58 1.17 -8.75 -10.57
C ARG A 58 2.49 -8.36 -9.94
N GLY A 59 3.07 -9.25 -9.12
CA GLY A 59 4.43 -9.12 -8.59
C GLY A 59 5.52 -9.37 -9.66
N GLY A 60 6.77 -9.07 -9.32
CA GLY A 60 7.94 -9.32 -10.18
C GLY A 60 8.38 -8.11 -11.00
N ASP A 61 9.10 -8.37 -12.11
CA ASP A 61 9.59 -7.34 -13.04
C ASP A 61 9.06 -7.63 -14.46
N PRO A 62 8.17 -6.78 -15.02
CA PRO A 62 7.65 -5.55 -14.44
C PRO A 62 6.60 -5.81 -13.35
N LEU A 63 6.62 -4.98 -12.32
CA LEU A 63 5.60 -4.91 -11.29
C LEU A 63 4.37 -4.21 -11.88
N LEU A 64 3.21 -4.87 -11.89
CA LEU A 64 1.97 -4.28 -12.36
C LEU A 64 1.15 -3.78 -11.18
N VAL A 65 0.80 -2.50 -11.21
CA VAL A 65 -0.05 -1.86 -10.21
C VAL A 65 -1.31 -1.27 -10.84
N GLY A 66 -2.41 -1.34 -10.09
CA GLY A 66 -3.68 -0.70 -10.40
C GLY A 66 -3.81 0.58 -9.58
N LEU A 67 -4.17 1.67 -10.25
CA LEU A 67 -4.38 2.99 -9.65
C LEU A 67 -5.51 3.67 -10.44
N ASP A 68 -6.56 4.12 -9.75
CA ASP A 68 -7.74 4.77 -10.34
C ASP A 68 -8.32 4.05 -11.58
N GLY A 69 -8.34 2.71 -11.55
CA GLY A 69 -8.80 1.88 -12.67
C GLY A 69 -7.83 1.76 -13.85
N ALA A 70 -6.74 2.53 -13.86
CA ALA A 70 -5.64 2.38 -14.80
C ALA A 70 -4.64 1.32 -14.32
N ARG A 71 -3.91 0.73 -15.29
CA ARG A 71 -2.85 -0.25 -15.03
C ARG A 71 -1.51 0.34 -15.43
N TRP A 72 -0.54 0.24 -14.53
CA TRP A 72 0.80 0.76 -14.75
C TRP A 72 1.84 -0.33 -14.54
N ALA A 73 2.81 -0.39 -15.45
CA ALA A 73 4.00 -1.21 -15.31
C ALA A 73 5.13 -0.37 -14.71
N LEU A 74 5.74 -0.89 -13.67
CA LEU A 74 6.92 -0.32 -13.01
C LEU A 74 8.05 -1.33 -13.09
N SER A 75 9.26 -0.86 -13.37
CA SER A 75 10.44 -1.70 -13.22
C SER A 75 10.70 -1.97 -11.73
N ALA A 76 11.43 -3.05 -11.43
CA ALA A 76 11.88 -3.30 -10.07
C ALA A 76 12.67 -2.11 -9.48
N LEU A 77 13.45 -1.40 -10.30
CA LEU A 77 14.20 -0.21 -9.89
C LEU A 77 13.28 0.96 -9.52
N ASP A 78 12.27 1.25 -10.34
CA ASP A 78 11.29 2.31 -10.04
C ASP A 78 10.50 1.96 -8.77
N ALA A 79 10.08 0.70 -8.63
CA ALA A 79 9.32 0.23 -7.47
C ALA A 79 10.14 0.24 -6.16
N ALA A 80 11.46 0.05 -6.23
CA ALA A 80 12.35 0.16 -5.07
C ALA A 80 12.46 1.60 -4.53
N MET A 81 12.19 2.60 -5.38
CA MET A 81 12.23 4.03 -5.01
C MET A 81 10.91 4.54 -4.42
N ILE A 82 9.86 3.71 -4.38
CA ILE A 82 8.55 4.08 -3.86
C ILE A 82 8.35 3.42 -2.50
N GLN A 83 8.24 4.23 -1.46
CA GLN A 83 7.90 3.78 -0.12
C GLN A 83 6.39 3.71 0.04
N VAL A 84 5.92 2.61 0.61
CA VAL A 84 4.50 2.33 0.78
C VAL A 84 4.21 1.80 2.18
N GLU A 85 3.00 2.10 2.64
CA GLU A 85 2.40 1.49 3.81
C GLU A 85 1.46 0.38 3.34
N SER A 86 1.78 -0.87 3.67
CA SER A 86 0.90 -2.00 3.34
C SER A 86 -0.45 -1.84 4.03
N ARG A 87 -1.54 -2.11 3.31
CA ARG A 87 -2.87 -2.24 3.89
C ARG A 87 -3.22 -3.73 3.96
N PRO A 88 -3.63 -4.23 5.13
CA PRO A 88 -4.06 -5.61 5.23
C PRO A 88 -5.23 -5.85 4.29
N ARG A 89 -5.12 -6.88 3.46
CA ARG A 89 -6.20 -7.37 2.60
C ARG A 89 -7.40 -7.63 3.51
N ARG A 90 -8.46 -6.81 3.44
CA ARG A 90 -9.72 -7.15 4.11
C ARG A 90 -10.26 -8.37 3.38
N LEU A 91 -9.89 -9.56 3.85
CA LEU A 91 -10.46 -10.81 3.40
C LEU A 91 -11.96 -10.68 3.64
N ARG A 92 -12.73 -10.43 2.58
CA ARG A 92 -14.18 -10.57 2.65
C ARG A 92 -14.44 -12.03 2.96
N SER A 93 -14.77 -12.32 4.21
CA SER A 93 -15.12 -13.64 4.70
C SER A 93 -16.20 -14.25 3.79
N LEU A 94 -15.81 -15.25 3.00
CA LEU A 94 -16.71 -16.02 2.13
C LEU A 94 -17.48 -17.10 2.92
N LEU A 95 -17.42 -17.11 4.25
CA LEU A 95 -17.95 -18.18 5.09
C LEU A 95 -19.40 -17.98 5.60
N GLN A 96 -20.15 -16.97 5.12
CA GLN A 96 -21.55 -16.79 5.52
C GLN A 96 -22.57 -17.67 4.75
N ARG A 97 -22.12 -18.64 3.95
CA ARG A 97 -23.02 -19.47 3.11
C ARG A 97 -23.06 -20.97 3.43
N PHE A 98 -22.36 -21.43 4.47
CA PHE A 98 -22.26 -22.87 4.77
C PHE A 98 -22.95 -23.32 6.06
N PHE A 99 -23.59 -22.42 6.82
CA PHE A 99 -24.41 -22.78 7.97
C PHE A 99 -25.83 -22.23 7.78
N SER A 100 -26.67 -23.01 7.10
CA SER A 100 -28.13 -22.97 7.21
C SER A 100 -28.69 -24.36 6.99
#